data_AF-A0A9D6CS29-F1
#
_entry.id   AF-A0A9D6CS29-F1
#
_cell.length_a   1.000
_cell.length_b   1.000
_cell.length_c   1.000
_cell.angle_alpha   90.00
_cell.angle_beta   90.00
_cell.angle_gamma   90.00
#
_symmetry.space_group_name_H-M   'P 1'
#
loop_
_entity.id
_entity.type
_entity.pdbx_description
1 polymer ?
#
loop_
_entity_poly.entity_id
_entity_poly.type
_entity_poly.pdbx_seq_one_letter_code
_entity_poly.pdbx_strand_id
1 'polypeptide(L)'
;MLCYECAIQGVRREAVGMCHHCSAGLCTEHARVESSPLKAERRNKTFGSVRWEVELAKPARQMLCAVCQSALHQEDADSALGRAVNERASLRPETRLERSAA
;
A
#
# COMPACT_ATOMS: atom_id res chain seq x y z
N MET A 1 -8.31 5.45 -25.75
CA MET A 1 -6.98 5.31 -25.10
C MET A 1 -6.78 3.82 -24.91
N LEU A 2 -5.58 3.27 -25.13
CA LEU A 2 -5.39 1.81 -25.05
C LEU A 2 -4.98 1.35 -23.65
N CYS A 3 -5.34 0.10 -23.32
CA CYS A 3 -4.82 -0.56 -22.15
C CYS A 3 -3.32 -0.83 -22.32
N TYR A 4 -2.51 -0.34 -21.37
CA TYR A 4 -1.06 -0.49 -21.38
C TYR A 4 -0.63 -1.96 -21.40
N GLU A 5 -1.16 -2.77 -20.49
CA GLU A 5 -0.83 -4.21 -20.38
C GLU A 5 -1.21 -5.01 -21.63
N CYS A 6 -2.34 -4.68 -22.27
CA CYS A 6 -2.71 -5.32 -23.54
C CYS A 6 -1.78 -4.87 -24.68
N ALA A 7 -1.44 -3.58 -24.72
CA ALA A 7 -0.61 -3.02 -25.78
C ALA A 7 0.82 -3.61 -25.77
N ILE A 8 1.43 -3.82 -24.59
CA ILE A 8 2.74 -4.47 -24.48
C ILE A 8 2.71 -5.95 -24.93
N GLN A 9 1.54 -6.59 -24.90
CA GLN A 9 1.31 -7.95 -25.39
C GLN A 9 0.90 -7.98 -26.89
N GLY A 10 0.93 -6.82 -27.57
CA GLY A 10 0.49 -6.71 -28.97
C GLY A 10 -1.03 -6.78 -29.17
N VAL A 11 -1.81 -6.76 -28.09
CA VAL A 11 -3.28 -6.80 -28.13
C VAL A 11 -3.84 -5.38 -28.07
N ARG A 12 -4.61 -5.00 -29.07
CA ARG A 12 -5.31 -3.71 -29.06
C ARG A 12 -6.62 -3.83 -28.28
N ARG A 13 -6.67 -3.23 -27.09
CA ARG A 13 -7.89 -3.15 -26.26
C ARG A 13 -8.06 -1.74 -25.71
N GLU A 14 -9.28 -1.21 -25.78
CA GLU A 14 -9.60 0.11 -25.22
C GLU A 14 -9.54 0.09 -23.69
N ALA A 15 -9.02 1.18 -23.13
CA ALA A 15 -9.01 1.44 -21.70
C ALA A 15 -10.36 2.04 -21.27
N VAL A 16 -10.83 1.63 -20.10
CA VAL A 16 -12.03 2.16 -19.44
C VAL A 16 -11.69 3.21 -18.38
N GLY A 17 -10.41 3.34 -18.03
CA GLY A 17 -9.90 4.30 -17.06
C GLY A 17 -8.38 4.32 -17.03
N MET A 18 -7.83 5.06 -16.07
CA MET A 18 -6.39 5.20 -15.86
C MET A 18 -6.00 4.76 -14.45
N CYS A 19 -4.81 4.19 -14.33
CA CYS A 19 -4.18 3.96 -13.04
C CYS A 19 -3.99 5.30 -12.30
N HIS A 20 -4.43 5.38 -11.04
CA HIS A 20 -4.30 6.58 -10.22
C HIS A 20 -2.82 6.96 -9.96
N HIS A 21 -1.93 5.98 -9.85
CA HIS A 21 -0.52 6.21 -9.50
C HIS A 21 0.38 6.48 -10.71
N CYS A 22 0.28 5.67 -11.78
CA CYS A 22 1.19 5.76 -12.93
C CYS A 22 0.52 6.26 -14.21
N SER A 23 -0.78 6.57 -14.18
CA SER A 23 -1.56 7.08 -15.32
C SER A 23 -1.64 6.14 -16.53
N ALA A 24 -1.22 4.87 -16.41
CA ALA A 24 -1.39 3.87 -17.46
C ALA A 24 -2.88 3.64 -17.76
N GLY A 25 -3.24 3.54 -19.04
CA GLY A 25 -4.60 3.16 -19.44
C GLY A 25 -4.89 1.70 -19.08
N LEU A 26 -6.08 1.41 -18.55
CA LEU A 26 -6.47 0.08 -18.07
C LEU A 26 -7.82 -0.34 -18.64
N CYS A 27 -7.89 -1.57 -19.19
CA CYS A 27 -9.16 -2.22 -19.49
C CYS A 27 -9.75 -2.86 -18.23
N THR A 28 -10.98 -3.37 -18.30
CA THR A 28 -11.67 -4.02 -17.17
C THR A 28 -10.89 -5.21 -16.59
N GLU A 29 -10.11 -5.93 -17.39
CA GLU A 29 -9.31 -7.08 -16.95
C GLU A 29 -8.05 -6.68 -16.18
N HIS A 30 -7.38 -5.61 -16.61
CA HIS A 30 -6.13 -5.14 -16.02
C HIS A 30 -6.34 -4.03 -14.97
N ALA A 31 -7.56 -3.54 -14.84
CA ALA A 31 -7.95 -2.65 -13.75
C ALA A 31 -8.10 -3.44 -12.44
N ARG A 32 -7.55 -2.88 -11.37
CA ARG A 32 -7.81 -3.28 -9.99
C ARG A 32 -8.48 -2.11 -9.29
N VAL A 33 -9.56 -2.39 -8.57
CA VAL A 33 -10.29 -1.37 -7.83
C VAL A 33 -9.86 -1.47 -6.38
N GLU A 34 -9.20 -0.43 -5.90
CA GLU A 34 -8.89 -0.26 -4.49
C GLU A 34 -10.03 0.51 -3.82
N SER A 35 -10.56 -0.05 -2.73
CA SER A 35 -11.72 0.47 -2.00
C SER A 35 -11.36 1.15 -0.68
N SER A 36 -10.06 1.34 -0.42
CA SER A 36 -9.57 2.07 0.75
C SER A 36 -10.24 3.45 0.88
N PRO A 37 -10.68 3.85 2.09
CA PRO A 37 -11.31 5.14 2.30
C PRO A 37 -10.34 6.26 1.90
N LEU A 38 -10.79 7.14 1.00
CA LEU A 38 -9.98 8.28 0.60
C LEU A 38 -9.74 9.19 1.79
N LYS A 39 -8.46 9.45 2.07
CA LYS A 39 -8.03 10.45 3.04
C LYS A 39 -7.88 11.80 2.34
N ALA A 40 -8.44 12.83 2.95
CA ALA A 40 -8.26 14.21 2.52
C ALA A 40 -7.42 14.96 3.55
N GLU A 41 -6.45 15.73 3.07
CA GLU A 41 -5.71 16.68 3.91
C GLU A 41 -6.64 17.83 4.28
N ARG A 42 -6.81 18.09 5.58
CA ARG A 42 -7.51 19.27 6.10
C ARG A 42 -6.52 20.15 6.85
N ARG A 43 -6.71 21.46 6.70
CA ARG A 43 -5.99 22.47 7.48
C ARG A 43 -6.85 22.92 8.63
N ASN A 44 -6.22 23.13 9.79
CA ASN A 44 -6.85 23.85 10.87
C ASN A 44 -7.16 25.29 10.42
N LYS A 45 -8.41 25.73 10.52
CA LYS A 45 -8.77 27.13 10.24
C LYS A 45 -8.21 28.10 11.29
N THR A 46 -7.92 27.59 12.50
CA THR A 46 -7.43 28.34 13.65
C THR A 46 -5.89 28.34 13.72
N PHE A 47 -5.26 27.21 13.38
CA PHE A 47 -3.80 27.03 13.40
C PHE A 47 -3.31 26.54 12.03
N GLY A 48 -3.24 27.45 11.04
CA GLY A 48 -3.05 27.14 9.61
C GLY A 48 -1.84 26.27 9.24
N SER A 49 -0.93 26.02 10.17
CA SER A 49 0.24 25.14 10.05
C SER A 49 -0.05 23.66 10.32
N VAL A 50 -1.12 23.33 11.04
CA VAL A 50 -1.45 21.93 11.38
C VAL A 50 -2.27 21.32 10.25
N ARG A 51 -1.72 20.26 9.66
CA ARG A 51 -2.38 19.44 8.65
C ARG A 51 -2.68 18.07 9.24
N TRP A 52 -3.88 17.56 9.01
CA TRP A 52 -4.22 16.18 9.35
C TRP A 52 -4.99 15.53 8.23
N GLU A 53 -4.88 14.21 8.15
CA GLU A 53 -5.69 13.39 7.26
C GLU A 53 -7.03 13.08 7.91
N VAL A 54 -8.11 13.23 7.16
CA VAL A 54 -9.44 12.75 7.55
C VAL A 54 -10.00 11.89 6.44
N GLU A 55 -10.56 10.75 6.83
CA GLU A 55 -11.30 9.90 5.92
C GLU A 55 -12.57 10.60 5.46
N LEU A 56 -12.80 10.62 4.15
CA LEU A 56 -14.01 11.18 3.58
C LEU A 56 -15.17 10.22 3.82
N ALA A 57 -16.33 10.77 4.22
CA ALA A 57 -17.54 10.00 4.49
C ALA A 57 -18.06 9.21 3.26
N LYS A 58 -17.63 9.58 2.05
CA LYS A 58 -17.94 8.84 0.82
C LYS A 58 -16.67 8.10 0.38
N PRO A 59 -16.66 6.75 0.40
CA PRO A 59 -15.55 6.00 -0.15
C PRO A 59 -15.51 6.22 -1.66
N ALA A 60 -14.38 6.69 -2.18
CA ALA A 60 -14.16 6.73 -3.62
C ALA A 60 -13.26 5.57 -4.02
N ARG A 61 -13.48 5.10 -5.25
CA ARG A 61 -12.72 3.99 -5.82
C ARG A 61 -11.47 4.53 -6.47
N GLN A 62 -10.32 3.92 -6.19
CA GLN A 62 -9.11 4.16 -6.96
C GLN A 62 -8.92 3.01 -7.94
N MET A 63 -8.70 3.34 -9.21
CA MET A 63 -8.33 2.34 -10.22
C MET A 63 -6.81 2.26 -10.26
N LEU A 64 -6.25 1.08 -10.04
CA LEU A 64 -4.81 0.81 -10.06
C LEU A 64 -4.50 -0.28 -11.09
N CYS A 65 -3.30 -0.27 -11.66
CA CYS A 65 -2.78 -1.43 -12.37
C CYS A 65 -2.31 -2.47 -11.34
N ALA A 66 -2.13 -3.73 -11.78
CA ALA A 66 -1.69 -4.81 -10.90
C ALA A 66 -0.37 -4.49 -10.18
N VAL A 67 0.59 -3.86 -10.88
CA VAL A 67 1.89 -3.49 -10.30
C VAL A 67 1.74 -2.46 -9.18
N CYS A 68 1.01 -1.37 -9.44
CA CYS A 68 0.81 -0.32 -8.43
C CYS A 68 -0.02 -0.81 -7.24
N GLN A 69 -0.99 -1.70 -7.45
CA GLN A 69 -1.72 -2.30 -6.33
C GLN A 69 -0.80 -3.16 -5.46
N SER A 70 0.03 -4.02 -6.07
CA SER A 70 1.00 -4.83 -5.31
C SER A 70 1.98 -3.95 -4.54
N ALA A 71 2.47 -2.87 -5.15
CA ALA A 71 3.38 -1.93 -4.49
C ALA A 71 2.70 -1.15 -3.34
N LEU A 72 1.39 -0.91 -3.40
CA LEU A 72 0.64 -0.26 -2.32
C LEU A 72 0.43 -1.19 -1.11
N HIS A 73 0.34 -2.50 -1.34
CA HIS A 73 0.08 -3.51 -0.30
C HIS A 73 1.33 -4.27 0.17
N GLN A 74 2.50 -3.98 -0.39
CA GLN A 74 3.74 -4.58 0.09
C GLN A 74 4.02 -4.10 1.52
N GLU A 75 4.55 -4.98 2.36
CA GLU A 75 4.99 -4.57 3.68
C GLU A 75 6.18 -3.63 3.55
N ASP A 76 6.15 -2.51 4.28
CA ASP A 76 7.31 -1.62 4.33
C ASP A 76 8.54 -2.38 4.82
N ALA A 77 9.71 -2.09 4.25
CA ALA A 77 10.96 -2.76 4.61
C ALA A 77 11.22 -2.71 6.12
N ASP A 78 10.86 -1.60 6.77
CA ASP A 78 10.97 -1.41 8.23
C ASP A 78 10.04 -2.35 9.01
N SER A 79 8.84 -2.61 8.51
CA SER A 79 7.89 -3.55 9.11
C SER A 79 8.36 -5.01 8.98
N ALA A 80 8.99 -5.36 7.86
CA ALA A 80 9.59 -6.67 7.64
C ALA A 80 10.82 -6.90 8.54
N LEU A 81 11.69 -5.89 8.66
CA LEU A 81 12.84 -5.88 9.58
C LEU A 81 12.40 -6.02 11.04
N GLY A 82 11.38 -5.26 11.47
CA GLY A 82 10.82 -5.34 12.81
C GLY A 82 10.33 -6.74 13.17
N ARG A 83 9.61 -7.41 12.26
CA ARG A 83 9.19 -8.81 12.45
C ARG A 83 10.36 -9.78 12.52
N ALA A 84 11.33 -9.68 11.61
CA ALA A 84 12.51 -10.55 11.62
C ALA A 84 13.33 -10.44 12.91
N VAL A 85 13.45 -9.23 13.47
CA VAL A 85 14.09 -9.00 14.78
C VAL A 85 13.29 -9.66 15.89
N ASN A 86 11.96 -9.50 15.88
CA ASN A 86 11.08 -10.05 16.91
C ASN A 86 11.03 -11.60 16.89
N GLU A 87 11.05 -12.20 15.70
CA GLU A 87 11.16 -13.67 15.52
C GLU A 87 12.49 -14.21 16.03
N ARG A 88 13.61 -13.53 15.73
CA ARG A 88 14.93 -13.91 16.26
C ARG A 88 15.03 -13.74 17.77
N ALA A 89 14.38 -12.74 18.36
CA ALA A 89 14.31 -12.56 19.80
C ALA A 89 13.52 -13.70 20.46
N SER A 90 12.44 -14.15 19.82
CA SER A 90 11.57 -15.24 20.30
C SER A 90 12.23 -16.62 20.23
N LEU A 91 13.24 -16.79 19.36
CA LEU A 91 14.02 -18.03 19.22
C LEU A 91 15.23 -18.12 20.15
N ARG A 92 15.48 -17.13 21.02
CA ARG A 92 16.54 -17.25 22.04
C ARG A 92 16.07 -18.24 23.12
N PRO A 93 16.72 -19.41 23.29
CA PRO A 93 16.43 -20.25 24.44
C PRO A 93 16.78 -19.48 25.70
N GLU A 94 15.86 -19.47 26.68
CA GLU A 94 16.09 -18.88 28.00
C GLU A 94 17.30 -19.57 28.64
N THR A 95 18.48 -18.93 28.61
CA THR A 95 19.60 -19.32 29.46
C THR A 95 19.30 -18.83 30.87
N ARG A 96 18.45 -19.60 31.56
CA ARG A 96 18.04 -19.39 32.94
C ARG A 96 18.79 -20.39 33.84
N LEU A 97 19.46 -19.84 34.87
CA LEU A 97 20.14 -20.50 35.99
C LEU A 97 21.43 -21.27 35.59
N GLU A 98 22.58 -21.17 36.28
CA GLU A 98 22.79 -21.10 37.73
C GLU A 98 23.97 -20.18 38.10
N ARG A 99 23.68 -19.16 38.91
CA ARG A 99 24.64 -18.63 39.89
C ARG A 99 24.23 -19.21 41.25
N SER A 100 24.88 -20.27 41.69
CA SER A 100 24.90 -20.71 43.09
C SER A 100 26.30 -21.27 43.35
N ALA A 101 27.14 -20.48 44.00
CA ALA A 101 27.42 -20.61 45.43
C ALA A 101 28.29 -21.84 45.74
N ALA A 102 29.61 -21.62 45.77
CA ALA A 102 30.56 -22.18 46.73
C ALA A 102 31.87 -21.39 46.64
#